data_AF-A0A1G2MFU6-F1
#
_entry.id   AF-A0A1G2MFU6-F1
#
_cell.length_a   1.000
_cell.length_b   1.000
_cell.length_c   1.000
_cell.angle_alpha   90.00
_cell.angle_beta   90.00
_cell.angle_gamma   90.00
#
_symmetry.space_group_name_H-M   'P 1'
#
loop_
_entity.id
_entity.type
_entity.pdbx_description
1 polymer ?
#
loop_
_entity_poly.entity_id
_entity_poly.type
_entity_poly.pdbx_seq_one_letter_code
_entity_poly.pdbx_strand_id
1 'polypeptide(L)'
;MNTVIDAGSAKLAGLQIDTLSKYRAGQLTLDQWERFNNLSPDDREARFGDWKKPEPRRQEAPAEPTEKFALLVDLGIITVPDDYVHDKRLTKFGKQNRKKFYYYSDEITDKNFPNPTRVLKPGDKLRVRAFKQIVPGTTTSEERMAFLATEKAIHTGAQGASLVFDQKRDQLPKGKWYTSFDEKDRLWADADGYHEVPLVLCYSGGGFQFPLGVFENVWDDGYAFLCFCDVE
;
A
#
# COMPACT_ATOMS: atom_id res chain seq x y z
N MET A 1 -33.18 8.49 -21.16
CA MET A 1 -34.20 8.21 -20.12
C MET A 1 -33.51 8.37 -18.78
N ASN A 2 -33.92 9.33 -17.95
CA ASN A 2 -33.42 9.44 -16.58
C ASN A 2 -34.10 8.38 -15.74
N THR A 3 -33.37 7.34 -15.37
CA THR A 3 -33.80 6.35 -14.38
C THR A 3 -33.73 7.00 -13.00
N VAL A 4 -34.83 7.65 -12.61
CA VAL A 4 -35.05 8.01 -11.21
C VAL A 4 -35.31 6.71 -10.48
N ILE A 5 -34.34 6.26 -9.68
CA ILE A 5 -34.52 5.12 -8.78
C ILE A 5 -35.63 5.50 -7.80
N ASP A 6 -36.72 4.75 -7.77
CA ASP A 6 -37.81 5.02 -6.85
C ASP A 6 -37.33 4.86 -5.39
N ALA A 7 -37.95 5.60 -4.47
CA ALA A 7 -37.54 5.61 -3.06
C ALA A 7 -37.61 4.23 -2.38
N GLY A 8 -38.48 3.33 -2.88
CA GLY A 8 -38.56 1.95 -2.41
C GLY A 8 -37.32 1.14 -2.81
N SER A 9 -36.89 1.26 -4.06
CA SER A 9 -35.66 0.65 -4.59
C SER A 9 -34.41 1.15 -3.87
N ALA A 10 -34.31 2.45 -3.57
CA ALA A 10 -33.21 3.02 -2.81
C ALA A 10 -33.15 2.49 -1.36
N LYS A 11 -34.32 2.35 -0.72
CA LYS A 11 -34.43 1.79 0.64
C LYS A 11 -34.05 0.31 0.67
N LEU A 12 -34.45 -0.45 -0.35
CA LEU A 12 -34.10 -1.87 -0.48
C LEU A 12 -32.59 -2.07 -0.67
N ALA A 13 -31.96 -1.25 -1.52
CA ALA A 13 -30.52 -1.28 -1.74
C ALA A 13 -29.74 -0.93 -0.47
N GLY A 14 -30.17 0.09 0.28
CA GLY A 14 -29.56 0.44 1.56
C GLY A 14 -29.65 -0.70 2.59
N LEU A 15 -30.80 -1.38 2.65
CA LEU A 15 -30.98 -2.54 3.53
C LEU A 15 -30.06 -3.71 3.13
N GLN A 16 -29.91 -3.99 1.84
CA GLN A 16 -29.01 -5.04 1.35
C GLN A 16 -27.54 -4.75 1.69
N ILE A 17 -27.10 -3.50 1.55
CA ILE A 17 -25.73 -3.07 1.87
C ILE A 17 -25.44 -3.16 3.38
N ASP A 18 -26.37 -2.70 4.22
CA ASP A 18 -26.24 -2.76 5.68
C ASP A 18 -26.16 -4.21 6.17
N THR A 19 -27.04 -5.07 5.63
CA THR A 19 -27.11 -6.48 6.04
C THR A 19 -25.86 -7.26 5.62
N LEU A 20 -25.33 -7.00 4.42
CA LEU A 20 -24.07 -7.59 3.96
C LEU A 20 -22.88 -7.12 4.79
N SER A 21 -22.85 -5.84 5.18
CA SER A 21 -21.81 -5.29 6.05
C SER A 21 -21.80 -5.96 7.43
N LYS A 22 -22.98 -6.16 8.03
CA LYS A 22 -23.13 -6.85 9.32
C LYS A 22 -22.71 -8.32 9.27
N TYR A 23 -23.01 -9.02 8.17
CA TYR A 23 -22.53 -10.40 7.96
C TYR A 23 -21.01 -10.47 7.90
N ARG A 24 -20.37 -9.60 7.11
CA ARG A 24 -18.90 -9.53 6.98
C ARG A 24 -18.20 -9.18 8.30
N ALA A 25 -18.84 -8.34 9.11
CA ALA A 25 -18.35 -7.98 10.44
C ALA A 25 -18.61 -9.06 11.52
N GLY A 26 -19.23 -10.19 11.15
CA GLY A 26 -19.58 -11.27 12.09
C GLY A 26 -20.70 -10.92 13.07
N GLN A 27 -21.41 -9.82 12.83
CA GLN A 27 -22.50 -9.30 13.67
C GLN A 27 -23.85 -9.94 13.33
N LEU A 28 -23.93 -10.66 12.21
CA LEU A 28 -25.09 -11.42 11.75
C LEU A 28 -24.60 -12.77 11.21
N THR A 29 -25.18 -13.87 11.70
CA THR A 29 -24.87 -15.21 11.14
C THR A 29 -25.68 -15.47 9.87
N LEU A 30 -25.25 -16.45 9.06
CA LEU A 30 -25.97 -16.84 7.84
C LEU A 30 -27.40 -17.30 8.17
N ASP A 31 -27.57 -18.14 9.18
CA ASP A 31 -28.88 -18.59 9.67
C ASP A 31 -29.80 -17.44 10.10
N GLN A 32 -29.25 -16.41 10.76
CA GLN A 32 -30.04 -15.24 11.17
C GLN A 32 -30.51 -14.43 9.97
N TRP A 33 -29.69 -14.34 8.92
CA TRP A 33 -30.04 -13.68 7.68
C TRP A 33 -31.06 -14.46 6.86
N GLU A 34 -30.96 -15.79 6.82
CA GLU A 34 -31.92 -16.67 6.14
C GLU A 34 -33.32 -16.57 6.78
N ARG A 35 -33.38 -16.56 8.12
CA ARG A 35 -34.62 -16.31 8.88
C ARG A 35 -35.20 -14.92 8.61
N PHE A 36 -34.37 -13.89 8.52
CA PHE A 36 -34.81 -12.53 8.22
C PHE A 36 -35.49 -12.42 6.84
N ASN A 37 -35.04 -13.20 5.87
CA ASN A 37 -35.64 -13.26 4.53
C ASN A 37 -36.82 -14.25 4.43
N ASN A 38 -37.17 -14.92 5.54
CA ASN A 38 -38.19 -15.97 5.61
C ASN A 38 -38.01 -17.05 4.53
N LEU A 39 -36.76 -17.40 4.23
CA LEU A 39 -36.41 -18.43 3.27
C LEU A 39 -35.89 -19.65 4.03
N SER A 40 -36.58 -20.78 3.91
CA SER A 40 -36.01 -22.06 4.33
C SER A 40 -34.96 -22.54 3.30
N PRO A 41 -34.06 -23.47 3.67
CA PRO A 41 -33.15 -24.11 2.72
C PRO A 41 -33.87 -24.72 1.51
N ASP A 42 -35.08 -25.26 1.71
CA ASP A 42 -35.91 -25.84 0.64
C ASP A 42 -36.49 -24.76 -0.28
N ASP A 43 -36.94 -23.62 0.28
CA ASP A 43 -37.39 -22.47 -0.52
C ASP A 43 -36.28 -21.88 -1.38
N ARG A 44 -35.03 -21.95 -0.90
CA ARG A 44 -33.85 -21.52 -1.66
C ARG A 44 -33.62 -22.43 -2.86
N GLU A 45 -33.65 -23.74 -2.68
CA GLU A 45 -33.46 -24.70 -3.77
C GLU A 45 -34.62 -24.61 -4.78
N ALA A 46 -35.86 -24.40 -4.33
CA ALA A 46 -36.99 -24.21 -5.22
C ALA A 46 -36.92 -22.90 -6.04
N ARG A 47 -36.36 -21.82 -5.47
CA ARG A 47 -36.26 -20.51 -6.13
C ARG A 47 -34.99 -20.32 -6.95
N PHE A 48 -33.91 -21.02 -6.59
CA PHE A 48 -32.57 -20.84 -7.14
C PHE A 48 -31.90 -22.15 -7.54
N GLY A 49 -32.61 -23.29 -7.63
CA GLY A 49 -32.02 -24.61 -7.90
C GLY A 49 -31.31 -24.74 -9.26
N ASP A 50 -31.70 -23.93 -10.25
CA ASP A 50 -30.98 -23.80 -11.52
C ASP A 50 -30.01 -22.61 -11.55
N TRP A 51 -29.85 -21.90 -10.43
CA TRP A 51 -28.84 -20.88 -10.27
C TRP A 51 -27.48 -21.56 -10.22
N LYS A 52 -26.86 -21.70 -11.40
CA LYS A 52 -25.42 -21.85 -11.47
C LYS A 52 -24.83 -20.61 -10.80
N LYS A 53 -24.28 -20.80 -9.60
CA LYS A 53 -23.35 -19.86 -8.97
C LYS A 53 -22.50 -19.31 -10.12
N PRO A 54 -22.57 -17.99 -10.43
CA PRO A 54 -21.74 -17.44 -11.48
C PRO A 54 -20.34 -17.90 -11.18
N GLU A 55 -19.72 -18.60 -12.14
CA GLU A 55 -18.35 -19.07 -11.95
C GLU A 55 -17.58 -17.88 -11.39
N PRO A 56 -16.91 -18.03 -10.24
CA PRO A 56 -16.05 -16.97 -9.77
C PRO A 56 -15.17 -16.64 -10.96
N ARG A 57 -15.25 -15.40 -11.44
CA ARG A 57 -14.48 -14.89 -12.57
C ARG A 57 -13.06 -15.41 -12.36
N ARG A 58 -12.65 -16.46 -13.11
CA ARG A 58 -11.66 -17.47 -12.66
C ARG A 58 -11.01 -17.12 -11.34
N GLN A 59 -11.53 -17.65 -10.23
CA GLN A 59 -10.60 -17.99 -9.16
C GLN A 59 -9.72 -19.07 -9.77
N GLU A 60 -8.59 -18.64 -10.34
CA GLU A 60 -7.48 -19.53 -10.64
C GLU A 60 -7.33 -20.43 -9.41
N ALA A 61 -7.17 -21.74 -9.64
CA ALA A 61 -6.77 -22.68 -8.60
C ALA A 61 -5.75 -22.00 -7.69
N PRO A 62 -5.71 -22.25 -6.35
CA PRO A 62 -4.70 -21.63 -5.49
C PRO A 62 -3.37 -21.81 -6.18
N ALA A 63 -2.89 -20.71 -6.77
CA ALA A 63 -1.74 -20.78 -7.61
C ALA A 63 -0.65 -21.24 -6.65
N GLU A 64 0.18 -22.20 -7.07
CA GLU A 64 1.48 -22.31 -6.43
C GLU A 64 1.99 -20.88 -6.23
N PRO A 65 2.42 -20.50 -5.01
CA PRO A 65 2.62 -19.11 -4.62
C PRO A 65 3.44 -18.46 -5.71
N THR A 66 2.75 -17.74 -6.58
CA THR A 66 3.35 -17.32 -7.83
C THR A 66 4.12 -16.12 -7.36
N GLU A 67 5.44 -16.24 -7.30
CA GLU A 67 6.29 -15.16 -6.81
C GLU A 67 5.94 -13.91 -7.62
N LYS A 68 5.11 -13.03 -7.05
CA LYS A 68 4.65 -11.81 -7.72
C LYS A 68 5.77 -10.78 -7.75
N PHE A 69 6.74 -10.94 -6.86
CA PHE A 69 7.81 -10.00 -6.61
C PHE A 69 9.16 -10.71 -6.62
N ALA A 70 10.16 -10.03 -7.14
CA ALA A 70 11.55 -10.50 -7.13
C ALA A 70 12.50 -9.36 -6.76
N LEU A 71 13.67 -9.73 -6.24
CA LEU A 71 14.74 -8.78 -5.93
C LEU A 71 15.10 -8.00 -7.20
N LEU A 72 15.04 -6.67 -7.10
CA LEU A 72 15.48 -5.77 -8.16
C LEU A 72 16.95 -5.38 -7.93
N VAL A 73 17.28 -4.98 -6.71
CA VAL A 73 18.64 -4.57 -6.33
C VAL A 73 18.83 -4.70 -4.82
N ASP A 74 20.03 -5.07 -4.40
CA ASP A 74 20.50 -4.92 -3.03
C ASP A 74 21.36 -3.66 -2.93
N LEU A 75 20.91 -2.67 -2.17
CA LEU A 75 21.61 -1.39 -1.97
C LEU A 75 22.64 -1.48 -0.83
N GLY A 76 22.74 -2.65 -0.19
CA GLY A 76 23.59 -2.90 0.96
C GLY A 76 23.09 -2.17 2.22
N ILE A 77 24.03 -1.82 3.09
CA ILE A 77 23.73 -1.21 4.39
C ILE A 77 23.67 0.31 4.27
N ILE A 78 22.65 0.93 4.85
CA ILE A 78 22.63 2.35 5.23
C ILE A 78 22.86 2.46 6.73
N THR A 79 23.49 3.56 7.14
CA THR A 79 23.71 3.88 8.56
C THR A 79 22.98 5.17 8.89
N VAL A 80 22.19 5.19 9.95
CA VAL A 80 21.54 6.40 10.44
C VAL A 80 22.62 7.33 11.02
N PRO A 81 22.78 8.57 10.53
CA PRO A 81 23.86 9.47 10.97
C PRO A 81 23.82 9.79 12.46
N ASP A 82 24.98 10.10 13.05
CA ASP A 82 25.08 10.47 14.47
C ASP A 82 24.27 11.72 14.82
N ASP A 83 24.14 12.65 13.87
CA ASP A 83 23.38 13.90 14.02
C ASP A 83 21.90 13.77 13.61
N TYR A 84 21.40 12.55 13.46
CA TYR A 84 20.03 12.26 13.06
C TYR A 84 19.06 12.60 14.20
N VAL A 85 18.09 13.47 13.89
CA VAL A 85 16.95 13.78 14.76
C VAL A 85 15.69 13.44 13.99
N HIS A 86 14.97 12.40 14.43
CA HIS A 86 13.85 11.82 13.69
C HIS A 86 12.80 12.86 13.29
N ASP A 87 12.29 13.61 14.27
CA ASP A 87 11.20 14.58 14.09
C ASP A 87 11.60 15.87 13.35
N LYS A 88 12.86 15.94 12.90
CA LYS A 88 13.38 17.06 12.09
C LYS A 88 14.02 16.57 10.79
N ARG A 89 13.95 15.27 10.51
CA ARG A 89 14.68 14.64 9.42
C ARG A 89 14.21 15.19 8.08
N LEU A 90 12.90 15.25 7.84
CA LEU A 90 12.34 15.64 6.55
C LEU A 90 12.55 17.14 6.31
N THR A 91 12.39 17.98 7.34
CA THR A 91 12.69 19.41 7.27
C THR A 91 14.16 19.66 6.94
N LYS A 92 15.10 18.99 7.62
CA LYS A 92 16.54 19.10 7.36
C LYS A 92 16.87 18.63 5.95
N PHE A 93 16.33 17.47 5.56
CA PHE A 93 16.54 16.87 4.25
C PHE A 93 16.03 17.77 3.11
N GLY A 94 14.81 18.30 3.23
CA GLY A 94 14.22 19.21 2.25
C GLY A 94 15.08 20.45 2.02
N LYS A 95 15.57 21.08 3.09
CA LYS A 95 16.48 22.23 3.00
C LYS A 95 17.76 21.92 2.22
N GLN A 96 18.29 20.71 2.37
CA GLN A 96 19.57 20.29 1.76
C GLN A 96 19.42 19.77 0.33
N ASN A 97 18.30 19.10 0.03
CA ASN A 97 18.18 18.28 -1.18
C ASN A 97 17.06 18.71 -2.13
N ARG A 98 16.08 19.53 -1.73
CA ARG A 98 14.91 19.87 -2.57
C ARG A 98 15.28 20.35 -3.99
N LYS A 99 16.33 21.17 -4.12
CA LYS A 99 16.82 21.69 -5.42
C LYS A 99 17.46 20.63 -6.33
N LYS A 100 17.76 19.44 -5.81
CA LYS A 100 18.31 18.31 -6.58
C LYS A 100 17.22 17.47 -7.24
N PHE A 101 15.96 17.71 -6.90
CA PHE A 101 14.82 17.02 -7.48
C PHE A 101 14.16 17.89 -8.54
N TYR A 102 13.71 17.26 -9.63
CA TYR A 102 12.82 17.91 -10.61
C TYR A 102 11.44 18.21 -10.00
N TYR A 103 11.01 17.38 -9.06
CA TYR A 103 9.80 17.58 -8.28
C TYR A 103 10.02 17.04 -6.86
N TYR A 104 9.60 17.81 -5.88
CA TYR A 104 9.61 17.45 -4.47
C TYR A 104 8.25 17.84 -3.90
N SER A 105 7.50 16.88 -3.37
CA SER A 105 6.21 17.17 -2.75
C SER A 105 6.42 18.02 -1.50
N ASP A 106 5.77 19.19 -1.43
CA ASP A 106 5.82 20.05 -0.25
C ASP A 106 5.17 19.42 0.98
N GLU A 107 4.37 18.38 0.79
CA GLU A 107 3.70 17.62 1.86
C GLU A 107 4.61 16.57 2.52
N ILE A 108 5.82 16.33 1.99
CA ILE A 108 6.83 15.49 2.66
C ILE A 108 7.46 16.30 3.78
N THR A 109 6.77 16.33 4.92
CA THR A 109 7.14 17.10 6.10
C THR A 109 7.11 16.22 7.35
N ASP A 110 7.87 16.61 8.38
CA ASP A 110 7.83 15.91 9.68
C ASP A 110 6.45 16.01 10.34
N LYS A 111 5.64 17.03 9.99
CA LYS A 111 4.25 17.16 10.47
C LYS A 111 3.34 16.10 9.88
N ASN A 112 3.47 15.83 8.58
CA ASN A 112 2.59 14.88 7.89
C ASN A 112 3.07 13.44 8.13
N PHE A 113 4.38 13.21 8.24
CA PHE A 113 4.96 11.90 8.51
C PHE A 113 5.66 11.83 9.89
N PRO A 114 4.95 12.05 11.01
CA PRO A 114 5.59 12.22 12.31
C PRO A 114 6.00 10.89 12.97
N ASN A 115 5.36 9.78 12.60
CA ASN A 115 5.40 8.56 13.41
C ASN A 115 5.33 7.28 12.56
N PRO A 116 6.40 6.96 11.80
CA PRO A 116 6.47 5.69 11.10
C PRO A 116 6.46 4.51 12.07
N THR A 117 6.10 3.30 11.61
CA THR A 117 6.07 2.10 12.48
C THR A 117 7.41 1.88 13.19
N ARG A 118 8.54 2.14 12.51
CA ARG A 118 9.89 2.14 13.10
C ARG A 118 10.49 3.55 13.12
N VAL A 119 10.61 4.10 14.33
CA VAL A 119 11.36 5.34 14.59
C VAL A 119 12.86 5.06 14.60
N LEU A 120 13.58 5.54 13.58
CA LEU A 120 15.03 5.40 13.45
C LEU A 120 15.83 6.21 14.48
N LYS A 121 16.95 5.65 14.94
CA LYS A 121 17.87 6.27 15.91
C LYS A 121 19.29 6.40 15.32
N PRO A 122 20.07 7.40 15.74
CA PRO A 122 21.49 7.49 15.40
C PRO A 122 22.23 6.16 15.60
N GLY A 123 23.04 5.77 14.62
CA GLY A 123 23.81 4.52 14.65
C GLY A 123 23.05 3.27 14.20
N ASP A 124 21.71 3.31 14.05
CA ASP A 124 20.95 2.19 13.48
C ASP A 124 21.52 1.83 12.10
N LYS A 125 21.70 0.53 11.84
CA LYS A 125 22.17 0.00 10.55
C LYS A 125 21.08 -0.85 9.92
N LEU A 126 20.71 -0.51 8.70
CA LEU A 126 19.64 -1.19 7.98
C LEU A 126 20.19 -1.73 6.66
N ARG A 127 19.92 -3.00 6.36
CA ARG A 127 20.09 -3.51 5.00
C ARG A 127 18.89 -3.05 4.16
N VAL A 128 19.17 -2.45 3.01
CA VAL A 128 18.14 -1.96 2.10
C VAL A 128 18.17 -2.75 0.81
N ARG A 129 17.04 -3.34 0.47
CA ARG A 129 16.78 -3.99 -0.81
C ARG A 129 15.63 -3.28 -1.50
N ALA A 130 15.57 -3.35 -2.82
CA ALA A 130 14.38 -2.97 -3.57
C ALA A 130 13.86 -4.19 -4.33
N PHE A 131 12.54 -4.32 -4.38
CA PHE A 131 11.85 -5.39 -5.06
C PHE A 131 10.96 -4.82 -6.16
N LYS A 132 10.72 -5.61 -7.20
CA LYS A 132 9.82 -5.27 -8.30
C LYS A 132 8.76 -6.35 -8.49
N GLN A 133 7.63 -5.97 -9.05
CA GLN A 133 6.67 -6.91 -9.61
C GLN A 133 7.27 -7.61 -10.84
N ILE A 134 6.99 -8.91 -10.99
CA ILE A 134 7.39 -9.72 -12.16
C ILE A 134 6.21 -10.36 -12.91
N VAL A 135 5.00 -10.15 -12.41
CA VAL A 135 3.76 -10.55 -13.08
C VAL A 135 3.17 -9.38 -13.90
N PRO A 136 2.43 -9.63 -14.98
CA PRO A 136 1.69 -8.59 -15.69
C PRO A 136 0.60 -7.93 -14.83
N GLY A 137 0.21 -6.71 -15.19
CA GLY A 137 -0.88 -5.99 -14.52
C GLY A 137 -0.42 -5.17 -13.33
N THR A 138 -1.25 -5.11 -12.29
CA THR A 138 -1.02 -4.24 -11.12
C THR A 138 -1.12 -5.03 -9.82
N THR A 139 -0.45 -4.56 -8.77
CA THR A 139 -0.53 -5.09 -7.40
C THR A 139 -0.98 -4.01 -6.42
N THR A 140 -1.64 -4.41 -5.35
CA THR A 140 -2.09 -3.53 -4.25
C THR A 140 -0.96 -3.22 -3.26
N SER A 141 -1.14 -2.18 -2.44
CA SER A 141 -0.23 -1.90 -1.32
C SER A 141 -0.19 -3.04 -0.32
N GLU A 142 -1.34 -3.66 -0.04
CA GLU A 142 -1.48 -4.80 0.87
C GLU A 142 -0.69 -6.03 0.39
N GLU A 143 -0.70 -6.33 -0.92
CA GLU A 143 0.10 -7.42 -1.47
C GLU A 143 1.61 -7.16 -1.32
N ARG A 144 2.06 -5.92 -1.55
CA ARG A 144 3.47 -5.53 -1.42
C ARG A 144 3.91 -5.55 0.04
N MET A 145 3.05 -5.08 0.94
CA MET A 145 3.27 -5.13 2.39
C MET A 145 3.31 -6.55 2.92
N ALA A 146 2.43 -7.44 2.44
CA ALA A 146 2.45 -8.86 2.81
C ALA A 146 3.78 -9.53 2.40
N PHE A 147 4.30 -9.22 1.21
CA PHE A 147 5.62 -9.67 0.78
C PHE A 147 6.76 -9.06 1.62
N LEU A 148 6.69 -7.76 1.95
CA LEU A 148 7.66 -7.12 2.83
C LEU A 148 7.70 -7.79 4.21
N ALA A 149 6.56 -8.22 4.75
CA ALA A 149 6.51 -8.96 5.99
C ALA A 149 7.24 -10.32 5.91
N THR A 150 7.18 -11.03 4.77
CA THR A 150 7.95 -12.29 4.60
C THR A 150 9.45 -12.04 4.58
N GLU A 151 9.88 -10.86 4.12
CA GLU A 151 11.26 -10.39 4.16
C GLU A 151 11.69 -9.84 5.53
N LYS A 152 10.80 -9.89 6.53
CA LYS A 152 10.98 -9.27 7.86
C LYS A 152 11.32 -7.79 7.76
N ALA A 153 10.68 -7.09 6.82
CA ALA A 153 10.91 -5.67 6.63
C ALA A 153 10.40 -4.87 7.81
N ILE A 154 11.11 -3.79 8.12
CA ILE A 154 10.66 -2.73 9.03
C ILE A 154 10.19 -1.53 8.20
N HIS A 155 9.17 -0.84 8.69
CA HIS A 155 8.59 0.30 7.98
C HIS A 155 9.06 1.62 8.59
N THR A 156 9.76 2.41 7.78
CA THR A 156 10.48 3.62 8.21
C THR A 156 9.93 4.90 7.58
N GLY A 157 8.79 4.80 6.88
CA GLY A 157 8.11 5.90 6.21
C GLY A 157 9.00 6.72 5.26
N ALA A 158 8.73 8.03 5.21
CA ALA A 158 9.47 8.97 4.38
C ALA A 158 10.92 9.15 4.84
N GLN A 159 11.19 8.93 6.12
CA GLN A 159 12.50 9.05 6.73
C GLN A 159 13.48 8.04 6.14
N GLY A 160 13.06 6.78 5.99
CA GLY A 160 13.85 5.75 5.32
C GLY A 160 14.17 6.09 3.87
N ALA A 161 13.15 6.49 3.10
CA ALA A 161 13.32 6.92 1.71
C ALA A 161 14.33 8.09 1.58
N SER A 162 14.28 9.04 2.50
CA SER A 162 15.23 10.17 2.53
C SER A 162 16.68 9.71 2.75
N LEU A 163 16.90 8.67 3.57
CA LEU A 163 18.23 8.12 3.84
C LEU A 163 18.76 7.33 2.63
N VAL A 164 17.88 6.58 1.95
CA VAL A 164 18.22 5.92 0.68
C VAL A 164 18.66 6.95 -0.35
N PHE A 165 17.95 8.08 -0.47
CA PHE A 165 18.37 9.14 -1.38
C PHE A 165 19.74 9.73 -1.03
N ASP A 166 19.99 10.01 0.26
CA ASP A 166 21.27 10.60 0.67
C ASP A 166 22.45 9.66 0.44
N GLN A 167 22.28 8.36 0.71
CA GLN A 167 23.40 7.41 0.79
C GLN A 167 23.52 6.47 -0.42
N LYS A 168 22.42 6.20 -1.12
CA LYS A 168 22.31 5.10 -2.10
C LYS A 168 21.66 5.49 -3.43
N ARG A 169 21.29 6.76 -3.65
CA ARG A 169 20.57 7.17 -4.88
C ARG A 169 21.26 6.78 -6.18
N ASP A 170 22.59 6.78 -6.22
CA ASP A 170 23.37 6.47 -7.43
C ASP A 170 23.38 4.96 -7.75
N GLN A 171 22.91 4.13 -6.81
CA GLN A 171 22.78 2.69 -6.94
C GLN A 171 21.35 2.27 -7.31
N LEU A 172 20.38 3.18 -7.30
CA LEU A 172 19.00 2.88 -7.68
C LEU A 172 18.91 2.63 -9.19
N PRO A 173 18.40 1.47 -9.62
CA PRO A 173 18.06 1.25 -11.02
C PRO A 173 17.18 2.38 -11.59
N LYS A 174 17.52 2.80 -12.80
CA LYS A 174 16.83 3.90 -13.46
C LYS A 174 15.47 3.47 -14.01
N GLY A 175 14.56 4.43 -14.17
CA GLY A 175 13.23 4.23 -14.71
C GLY A 175 12.24 3.60 -13.73
N LYS A 176 12.46 3.76 -12.42
CA LYS A 176 11.63 3.16 -11.37
C LYS A 176 11.21 4.17 -10.30
N TRP A 177 10.00 3.95 -9.80
CA TRP A 177 9.40 4.67 -8.67
C TRP A 177 9.55 3.82 -7.41
N TYR A 178 10.38 4.24 -6.45
CA TYR A 178 10.72 3.45 -5.26
C TYR A 178 9.86 3.87 -4.07
N THR A 179 8.77 3.14 -3.84
CA THR A 179 7.85 3.38 -2.72
C THR A 179 8.47 2.94 -1.39
N SER A 180 8.21 3.71 -0.33
CA SER A 180 8.58 3.38 1.05
C SER A 180 7.30 3.26 1.86
N PHE A 181 6.79 2.03 1.94
CA PHE A 181 5.52 1.77 2.60
C PHE A 181 5.62 1.85 4.12
N ASP A 182 4.47 2.13 4.73
CA ASP A 182 4.21 2.00 6.15
C ASP A 182 2.83 1.38 6.37
N GLU A 183 2.51 1.06 7.62
CA GLU A 183 1.14 0.66 7.98
C GLU A 183 0.18 1.80 7.61
N LYS A 184 -1.00 1.43 7.06
CA LYS A 184 -1.96 2.40 6.53
C LYS A 184 -2.26 3.55 7.50
N ASP A 185 -2.57 3.21 8.76
CA ASP A 185 -2.94 4.18 9.80
C ASP A 185 -1.75 5.05 10.28
N ARG A 186 -0.52 4.75 9.84
CA ARG A 186 0.69 5.55 10.11
C ARG A 186 1.01 6.53 8.98
N LEU A 187 0.42 6.33 7.81
CA LEU A 187 0.56 7.23 6.68
C LEU A 187 -0.30 8.48 6.91
N TRP A 188 0.18 9.58 6.37
CA TRP A 188 -0.61 10.81 6.33
C TRP A 188 -1.81 10.63 5.41
N ALA A 189 -3.01 10.92 5.90
CA ALA A 189 -4.18 11.07 5.04
C ALA A 189 -4.25 12.51 4.52
N ASP A 190 -4.37 12.66 3.19
CA ASP A 190 -4.54 13.96 2.55
C ASP A 190 -5.95 14.56 2.83
N ALA A 191 -6.23 15.71 2.22
CA ALA A 191 -7.51 16.40 2.40
C ALA A 191 -8.73 15.59 1.90
N ASP A 192 -8.51 14.66 0.97
CA ASP A 192 -9.52 13.79 0.37
C ASP A 192 -9.62 12.43 1.10
N GLY A 193 -8.76 12.19 2.10
CA GLY A 193 -8.74 10.99 2.93
C GLY A 193 -7.91 9.84 2.35
N TYR A 194 -7.09 10.10 1.33
CA TYR A 194 -6.16 9.13 0.75
C TYR A 194 -4.87 9.04 1.54
N HIS A 195 -4.38 7.82 1.79
CA HIS A 195 -3.15 7.62 2.55
C HIS A 195 -1.93 7.74 1.65
N GLU A 196 -1.10 8.73 1.92
CA GLU A 196 0.01 9.11 1.05
C GLU A 196 1.27 8.31 1.36
N VAL A 197 1.82 7.65 0.34
CA VAL A 197 3.01 6.81 0.36
C VAL A 197 4.19 7.60 -0.24
N PRO A 198 5.25 7.87 0.55
CA PRO A 198 6.43 8.55 0.05
C PRO A 198 7.20 7.66 -0.92
N LEU A 199 7.72 8.24 -2.00
CA LEU A 199 8.50 7.49 -2.97
C LEU A 199 9.63 8.33 -3.57
N VAL A 200 10.71 7.66 -4.00
CA VAL A 200 11.79 8.29 -4.78
C VAL A 200 11.73 7.80 -6.21
N LEU A 201 11.56 8.70 -7.18
CA LEU A 201 11.68 8.36 -8.60
C LEU A 201 13.13 8.55 -9.05
N CYS A 202 13.68 7.55 -9.72
CA CYS A 202 14.93 7.66 -10.48
C CYS A 202 14.60 7.63 -11.98
N TYR A 203 14.69 8.76 -12.68
CA TYR A 203 14.44 8.84 -14.12
C TYR A 203 15.45 8.04 -14.94
N SER A 204 15.05 7.60 -16.13
CA SER A 204 15.96 7.00 -17.12
C SER A 204 17.17 7.90 -17.45
N GLY A 205 16.97 9.22 -17.46
CA GLY A 205 18.03 10.22 -17.62
C GLY A 205 18.90 10.49 -16.39
N GLY A 206 18.61 9.86 -15.23
CA GLY A 206 19.40 9.97 -14.01
C GLY A 206 19.04 11.12 -13.05
N GLY A 207 17.99 11.89 -13.33
CA GLY A 207 17.45 12.85 -12.34
C GLY A 207 16.39 12.22 -11.43
N PHE A 208 15.94 12.97 -10.43
CA PHE A 208 15.09 12.42 -9.37
C PHE A 208 13.81 13.22 -9.13
N GLN A 209 12.78 12.55 -8.60
CA GLN A 209 11.67 13.19 -7.90
C GLN A 209 11.45 12.55 -6.53
N PHE A 210 10.80 13.31 -5.64
CA PHE A 210 10.31 12.82 -4.36
C PHE A 210 8.81 13.16 -4.21
N PRO A 211 7.92 12.47 -4.94
CA PRO A 211 6.49 12.66 -4.85
C PRO A 211 5.86 11.75 -3.77
N LEU A 212 4.54 11.82 -3.71
CA LEU A 212 3.69 10.90 -2.97
C LEU A 212 2.87 10.08 -3.98
N GLY A 213 2.56 8.83 -3.63
CA GLY A 213 1.56 8.00 -4.29
C GLY A 213 0.48 7.58 -3.31
N VAL A 214 -0.61 6.99 -3.77
CA VAL A 214 -1.78 6.72 -2.92
C VAL A 214 -1.83 5.24 -2.52
N PHE A 215 -1.88 4.95 -1.23
CA PHE A 215 -1.91 3.58 -0.68
C PHE A 215 -3.12 2.78 -1.18
N GLU A 216 -4.28 3.40 -1.30
CA GLU A 216 -5.51 2.77 -1.79
C GLU A 216 -5.47 2.41 -3.28
N ASN A 217 -4.55 3.01 -4.05
CA ASN A 217 -4.43 2.74 -5.46
C ASN A 217 -3.64 1.46 -5.72
N VAL A 218 -3.85 0.90 -6.90
CA VAL A 218 -3.01 -0.18 -7.41
C VAL A 218 -1.73 0.39 -8.03
N TRP A 219 -0.68 -0.43 -8.04
CA TRP A 219 0.64 -0.08 -8.51
C TRP A 219 1.01 -0.93 -9.73
N ASP A 220 1.46 -0.27 -10.81
CA ASP A 220 1.99 -0.96 -11.98
C ASP A 220 3.45 -1.44 -11.79
N ASP A 221 4.02 -2.02 -12.85
CA ASP A 221 5.38 -2.56 -12.88
C ASP A 221 6.48 -1.49 -12.92
N GLY A 222 6.13 -0.22 -13.14
CA GLY A 222 6.99 0.95 -12.99
C GLY A 222 7.35 1.24 -11.54
N TYR A 223 6.54 0.78 -10.59
CA TYR A 223 6.77 0.95 -9.17
C TYR A 223 7.53 -0.23 -8.56
N ALA A 224 8.72 0.06 -8.05
CA ALA A 224 9.45 -0.78 -7.10
C ALA A 224 9.10 -0.37 -5.66
N PHE A 225 9.53 -1.17 -4.69
CA PHE A 225 9.33 -0.84 -3.29
C PHE A 225 10.56 -1.20 -2.45
N LEU A 226 10.85 -0.35 -1.48
CA LEU A 226 12.00 -0.45 -0.59
C LEU A 226 11.68 -1.39 0.57
N CYS A 227 12.62 -2.29 0.85
CA CYS A 227 12.61 -3.20 1.97
C CYS A 227 13.78 -2.85 2.88
N PHE A 228 13.48 -2.44 4.11
CA PHE A 228 14.47 -2.18 5.14
C PHE A 228 14.48 -3.34 6.13
N CYS A 229 15.63 -3.89 6.47
CA CYS A 229 15.77 -4.91 7.51
C CYS A 229 16.83 -4.46 8.51
N ASP A 230 16.59 -4.67 9.81
CA ASP A 230 17.66 -4.49 10.82
C ASP A 230 18.83 -5.44 10.50
N VAL A 231 20.06 -4.96 10.72
CA VAL A 231 21.27 -5.79 10.62
C VAL A 231 21.56 -6.36 12.01
N GLU A 232 21.63 -7.70 12.11
CA GLU A 232 22.04 -8.41 13.33
C GLU A 232 23.47 -8.06 13.78
#